data_AF-A0A3N5UND4-F1
#
_entry.id   AF-A0A3N5UND4-F1
#
_cell.length_a   1.000
_cell.length_b   1.000
_cell.length_c   1.000
_cell.angle_alpha   90.00
_cell.angle_beta   90.00
_cell.angle_gamma   90.00
#
_symmetry.space_group_name_H-M   'P 1'
#
loop_
_entity.id
_entity.type
_entity.pdbx_description
1 polymer ?
#
loop_
_entity_poly.entity_id
_entity_poly.type
_entity_poly.pdbx_seq_one_letter_code
_entity_poly.pdbx_strand_id
1 'polypeptide(L)'
;MFSILKRENNSPVLPVVVATGISSVVTQLLTIREFLAQFQGNEFVIALILFSWLIQGGIGTYLSQLFIRILAPSSLLLASLSLIVAGLPSLQIILIRELRDILFIHGSSVGFYQTFAFIFLTTAPYALLIGFVLPYSLFVLRTSSPDYPGSNIYITDNLGDIAGGALFSFFLVYFFSPLQSVLLSNLFLLASTYYLLKSSGVRQVFSLLYTGIVTAVLVLGILVEEKTLAPPEGKLVYYNESKYGRIEIHQDREQFTLIGDG
;
A
#
# COMPACT_ATOMS: atom_id res chain seq x y z
N MET A 1 7.14 36.55 24.88
CA MET A 1 6.37 36.05 23.72
C MET A 1 7.21 35.00 22.97
N PHE A 2 7.64 33.94 23.65
CA PHE A 2 8.43 32.83 23.09
C PHE A 2 8.29 31.64 24.07
N SER A 3 7.11 31.03 24.11
CA SER A 3 6.88 29.83 24.95
C SER A 3 5.79 28.92 24.36
N ILE A 4 5.76 28.75 23.04
CA ILE A 4 4.84 27.81 22.35
C ILE A 4 5.61 26.66 21.68
N LEU A 5 6.95 26.70 21.67
CA LEU A 5 7.74 25.57 21.23
C LEU A 5 7.96 24.62 22.40
N LYS A 6 7.46 23.39 22.22
CA LYS A 6 7.76 22.18 23.00
C LYS A 6 6.75 21.80 24.11
N ARG A 7 5.49 21.59 23.71
CA ARG A 7 4.84 20.33 24.13
C ARG A 7 5.33 19.28 23.15
N GLU A 8 6.24 18.41 23.59
CA GLU A 8 6.52 17.17 22.85
C GLU A 8 5.21 16.40 22.76
N ASN A 9 4.53 16.60 21.63
CA ASN A 9 3.29 15.94 21.30
C ASN A 9 3.67 14.52 20.85
N ASN A 10 4.13 13.70 21.80
CA ASN A 10 4.45 12.28 21.61
C ASN A 10 3.15 11.47 21.45
N SER A 11 2.22 11.98 20.64
CA SER A 11 1.01 11.26 20.33
C SER A 11 1.40 10.05 19.48
N PRO A 12 1.05 8.83 19.90
CA PRO A 12 1.36 7.60 19.17
C PRO A 12 0.72 7.57 17.77
N VAL A 13 -0.21 8.49 17.48
CA VAL A 13 -0.88 8.63 16.19
C VAL A 13 0.01 9.28 15.13
N LEU A 14 0.89 10.24 15.49
CA LEU A 14 1.70 10.95 14.50
C LEU A 14 2.69 10.03 13.75
N PRO A 15 3.41 9.12 14.43
CA PRO A 15 4.24 8.13 13.74
C PRO A 15 3.43 7.24 12.78
N VAL A 16 2.19 6.88 13.16
CA VAL A 16 1.30 6.09 12.31
C VAL A 16 0.94 6.85 11.05
N VAL A 17 0.66 8.16 11.13
CA VAL A 17 0.38 9.00 9.95
C VAL A 17 1.59 9.03 9.00
N VAL A 18 2.79 9.32 9.52
CA VAL A 18 4.02 9.33 8.69
C VAL A 18 4.25 7.98 8.03
N ALA A 19 4.14 6.90 8.79
CA ALA A 19 4.36 5.55 8.28
C ALA A 19 3.28 5.10 7.28
N THR A 20 2.05 5.60 7.43
CA THR A 20 0.97 5.38 6.47
C THR A 20 1.27 6.06 5.15
N GLY A 21 1.76 7.31 5.16
CA GLY A 21 2.20 8.00 3.93
C GLY A 21 3.33 7.26 3.21
N ILE A 22 4.34 6.82 3.95
CA ILE A 22 5.44 5.99 3.39
C ILE A 22 4.88 4.74 2.70
N SER A 23 4.04 3.97 3.40
CA SER A 23 3.45 2.74 2.87
C SER A 23 2.53 3.01 1.67
N SER A 24 1.73 4.07 1.73
CA SER A 24 0.80 4.51 0.68
C SER A 24 1.54 4.78 -0.63
N VAL A 25 2.57 5.63 -0.60
CA VAL A 25 3.32 6.00 -1.81
C VAL A 25 4.10 4.82 -2.38
N VAL A 26 4.76 4.03 -1.53
CA VAL A 26 5.46 2.82 -1.99
C VAL A 26 4.48 1.85 -2.67
N THR A 27 3.33 1.61 -2.05
CA THR A 27 2.28 0.75 -2.62
C THR A 27 1.74 1.31 -3.93
N GLN A 28 1.53 2.62 -4.02
CA GLN A 28 1.06 3.27 -5.24
C GLN A 28 2.04 3.08 -6.40
N LEU A 29 3.34 3.31 -6.16
CA LEU A 29 4.38 3.18 -7.18
C LEU A 29 4.54 1.72 -7.64
N LEU A 30 4.49 0.76 -6.71
CA LEU A 30 4.51 -0.67 -7.05
C LEU A 30 3.27 -1.10 -7.82
N THR A 31 2.10 -0.61 -7.43
CA THR A 31 0.83 -0.87 -8.13
C THR A 31 0.88 -0.34 -9.56
N ILE A 32 1.44 0.86 -9.77
CA ILE A 32 1.63 1.42 -11.12
C ILE A 32 2.53 0.52 -11.94
N ARG A 33 3.67 0.07 -11.40
CA ARG A 33 4.59 -0.83 -12.10
C ARG A 33 3.93 -2.15 -12.47
N GLU A 34 3.16 -2.74 -11.55
CA GLU A 34 2.46 -4.00 -11.80
C GLU A 34 1.43 -3.87 -12.93
N PHE A 35 0.65 -2.80 -12.95
CA PHE A 35 -0.29 -2.55 -14.05
C PHE A 35 0.41 -2.25 -15.38
N LEU A 36 1.54 -1.54 -15.36
CA LEU A 36 2.30 -1.26 -16.58
C LEU A 36 2.86 -2.54 -17.20
N ALA A 37 3.38 -3.46 -16.38
CA ALA A 37 3.80 -4.78 -16.83
C ALA A 37 2.62 -5.56 -17.45
N GLN A 38 1.46 -5.56 -16.79
CA GLN A 38 0.31 -6.35 -17.27
C GLN A 38 -0.42 -5.79 -18.50
N PHE A 39 -0.45 -4.47 -18.67
CA PHE A 39 -1.22 -3.75 -19.70
C PHE A 39 -0.34 -3.02 -20.73
N GLN A 40 0.88 -3.53 -20.97
CA GLN A 40 1.79 -3.05 -22.02
C GLN A 40 2.19 -1.56 -21.91
N GLY A 41 2.32 -1.05 -20.69
CA GLY A 41 3.02 0.22 -20.45
C GLY A 41 2.38 1.48 -21.05
N ASN A 42 1.05 1.54 -21.21
CA ASN A 42 0.39 2.70 -21.83
C ASN A 42 0.20 3.88 -20.85
N GLU A 43 0.51 5.11 -21.29
CA GLU A 43 0.30 6.36 -20.54
C GLU A 43 -1.14 6.51 -20.03
N PHE A 44 -2.12 6.05 -20.82
CA PHE A 44 -3.52 6.07 -20.44
C PHE A 44 -3.82 5.19 -19.21
N VAL A 45 -3.09 4.08 -19.02
CA VAL A 45 -3.23 3.21 -17.85
C VAL A 45 -2.78 3.96 -16.59
N ILE A 46 -1.69 4.73 -16.65
CA ILE A 46 -1.23 5.58 -15.54
C ILE A 46 -2.32 6.59 -15.15
N ALA A 47 -2.93 7.24 -16.16
CA ALA A 47 -4.01 8.20 -15.92
C ALA A 47 -5.22 7.55 -15.22
N LEU A 48 -5.59 6.32 -15.60
CA LEU A 48 -6.68 5.57 -14.94
C LEU A 48 -6.35 5.14 -13.51
N ILE A 49 -5.09 4.80 -13.23
CA ILE A 49 -4.65 4.41 -11.88
C ILE A 49 -4.75 5.62 -10.96
N LEU A 50 -4.15 6.75 -11.33
CA LEU A 50 -4.23 8.00 -10.57
C LEU A 50 -5.68 8.50 -10.45
N PHE A 51 -6.39 8.42 -11.58
CA PHE A 51 -7.84 8.26 -11.72
C PHE A 51 -8.56 7.72 -10.48
N SER A 52 -8.48 6.40 -10.42
CA SER A 52 -9.19 5.54 -9.49
C SER A 52 -8.71 5.83 -8.06
N TRP A 53 -7.40 5.98 -7.87
CA TRP A 53 -6.78 6.24 -6.58
C TRP A 53 -7.31 7.52 -5.93
N LEU A 54 -7.39 8.62 -6.68
CA LEU A 54 -7.84 9.92 -6.16
C LEU A 54 -9.34 9.93 -5.85
N ILE A 55 -10.16 9.37 -6.75
CA ILE A 55 -11.62 9.28 -6.52
C ILE A 55 -11.91 8.42 -5.29
N GLN A 56 -11.30 7.24 -5.20
CA GLN A 56 -11.51 6.32 -4.08
C GLN A 56 -10.96 6.89 -2.78
N GLY A 57 -9.79 7.54 -2.80
CA GLY A 57 -9.27 8.26 -1.64
C GLY A 57 -10.22 9.38 -1.16
N GLY A 58 -10.81 10.13 -2.09
CA GLY A 58 -11.82 11.14 -1.79
C GLY A 58 -13.10 10.54 -1.17
N ILE A 59 -13.59 9.42 -1.71
CA ILE A 59 -14.72 8.68 -1.13
C ILE A 59 -14.37 8.18 0.27
N GLY A 60 -13.18 7.62 0.49
CA GLY A 60 -12.70 7.18 1.80
C GLY A 60 -12.67 8.33 2.82
N THR A 61 -12.21 9.50 2.39
CA THR A 61 -12.20 10.72 3.23
C THR A 61 -13.62 11.11 3.62
N TYR A 62 -14.55 11.12 2.67
CA TYR A 62 -15.95 11.42 2.95
C TYR A 62 -16.60 10.40 3.91
N LEU A 63 -16.32 9.10 3.70
CA LEU A 63 -16.81 8.02 4.58
C LEU A 63 -16.31 8.18 6.02
N SER A 64 -15.07 8.64 6.23
CA SER A 64 -14.54 8.89 7.57
C SER A 64 -15.36 9.93 8.34
N GLN A 65 -15.84 10.97 7.66
CA GLN A 65 -16.65 12.04 8.25
C GLN A 65 -18.05 11.55 8.60
N LEU A 66 -18.61 10.65 7.80
CA LEU A 66 -19.88 10.01 8.11
C LEU A 66 -19.71 9.05 9.31
N PHE A 67 -18.63 8.29 9.33
CA PHE A 67 -18.37 7.30 10.38
C PHE A 67 -18.26 7.94 11.76
N ILE A 68 -17.56 9.07 11.89
CA ILE A 68 -17.40 9.77 13.18
C ILE A 68 -18.68 10.47 13.67
N ARG A 69 -19.70 10.64 12.81
CA ARG A 69 -21.03 11.09 13.26
C ARG A 69 -21.80 9.98 13.98
N ILE A 70 -21.43 8.71 13.73
CA ILE A 70 -22.14 7.53 14.26
C ILE A 70 -21.35 6.90 15.40
N LEU A 71 -20.03 6.77 15.28
CA LEU A 71 -19.14 6.18 16.28
C LEU A 71 -18.11 7.19 16.79
N ALA A 72 -17.85 7.14 18.09
CA ALA A 72 -16.77 7.94 18.69
C ALA A 72 -15.39 7.50 18.13
N PRO A 73 -14.47 8.44 17.85
CA PRO A 73 -13.12 8.12 17.43
C PRO A 73 -12.39 7.26 18.48
N SER A 74 -11.73 6.19 18.05
CA SER A 74 -11.03 5.24 18.90
C SER A 74 -9.63 4.96 18.35
N SER A 75 -8.62 5.06 19.21
CA SER A 75 -7.23 4.73 18.86
C SER A 75 -7.06 3.25 18.54
N LEU A 76 -7.86 2.37 19.15
CA LEU A 76 -7.86 0.94 18.84
C LEU A 76 -8.37 0.67 17.42
N LEU A 77 -9.45 1.34 17.01
CA LEU A 77 -9.96 1.20 15.65
C LEU A 77 -8.95 1.72 14.63
N LEU A 78 -8.32 2.88 14.90
CA LEU A 78 -7.25 3.39 14.05
C LEU A 78 -6.09 2.39 13.91
N ALA A 79 -5.67 1.78 15.01
CA ALA A 79 -4.63 0.76 14.99
C ALA A 79 -5.04 -0.47 14.16
N SER A 80 -6.27 -0.96 14.33
CA SER A 80 -6.80 -2.08 13.53
C SER A 80 -6.86 -1.75 12.04
N LEU A 81 -7.33 -0.55 11.67
CA LEU A 81 -7.34 -0.11 10.27
C LEU A 81 -5.92 0.02 9.71
N SER A 82 -4.97 0.52 10.51
CA SER A 82 -3.55 0.64 10.11
C SER A 82 -2.90 -0.71 9.89
N LEU A 83 -3.27 -1.73 10.67
CA LEU A 83 -2.84 -3.12 10.43
C LEU A 83 -3.41 -3.69 9.12
N ILE A 84 -4.67 -3.39 8.82
CA ILE A 84 -5.29 -3.80 7.55
C ILE A 84 -4.56 -3.11 6.40
N VAL A 85 -4.32 -1.78 6.49
CA VAL A 85 -3.50 -1.03 5.52
C VAL A 85 -2.14 -1.68 5.33
N ALA A 86 -1.47 -2.11 6.40
CA ALA A 86 -0.15 -2.70 6.28
C ALA A 86 -0.13 -4.04 5.51
N GLY A 87 -1.17 -4.87 5.67
CA GLY A 87 -1.23 -6.20 5.04
C GLY A 87 -1.82 -6.20 3.63
N LEU A 88 -2.72 -5.26 3.34
CA LEU A 88 -3.52 -5.26 2.10
C LEU A 88 -2.69 -5.12 0.81
N PRO A 89 -1.60 -4.32 0.73
CA PRO A 89 -0.78 -4.19 -0.48
C PRO A 89 -0.24 -5.51 -1.00
N SER A 90 0.19 -6.42 -0.12
CA SER A 90 0.69 -7.73 -0.53
C SER A 90 -0.41 -8.58 -1.16
N LEU A 91 -1.62 -8.52 -0.60
CA LEU A 91 -2.79 -9.21 -1.16
C LEU A 91 -3.21 -8.56 -2.48
N GLN A 92 -3.16 -7.23 -2.58
CA GLN A 92 -3.53 -6.49 -3.77
C GLN A 92 -2.63 -6.83 -4.96
N ILE A 93 -1.30 -6.87 -4.78
CA ILE A 93 -0.36 -7.21 -5.86
C ILE A 93 -0.61 -8.65 -6.35
N ILE A 94 -0.76 -9.60 -5.43
CA ILE A 94 -1.07 -11.00 -5.78
C ILE A 94 -2.40 -11.09 -6.51
N LEU A 95 -3.42 -10.39 -6.02
CA LEU A 95 -4.75 -10.37 -6.62
C LEU A 95 -4.73 -9.78 -8.04
N ILE A 96 -3.94 -8.72 -8.27
CA ILE A 96 -3.78 -8.11 -9.59
C ILE A 96 -3.15 -9.11 -10.57
N ARG A 97 -2.17 -9.92 -10.15
CA ARG A 97 -1.56 -10.98 -10.97
C ARG A 97 -2.58 -12.07 -11.32
N GLU A 98 -3.16 -12.70 -10.32
CA GLU A 98 -4.05 -13.85 -10.50
C GLU A 98 -5.35 -13.49 -11.24
N LEU A 99 -5.98 -12.35 -10.89
CA LEU A 99 -7.23 -11.95 -11.56
C LEU A 99 -7.03 -11.60 -13.02
N ARG A 100 -5.86 -11.07 -13.39
CA ARG A 100 -5.57 -10.72 -14.79
C ARG A 100 -5.53 -11.98 -15.66
N ASP A 101 -4.93 -13.05 -15.16
CA ASP A 101 -4.82 -14.31 -15.91
C ASP A 101 -6.15 -15.09 -15.96
N ILE A 102 -7.02 -14.89 -14.97
CA ILE A 102 -8.37 -15.48 -14.95
C ILE A 102 -9.32 -14.72 -15.89
N LEU A 103 -9.27 -13.38 -15.88
CA LEU A 103 -10.26 -12.55 -16.57
C LEU A 103 -9.89 -12.27 -18.03
N PHE A 104 -8.62 -12.30 -18.40
CA PHE A 104 -8.15 -11.91 -19.72
C PHE A 104 -7.32 -13.00 -20.39
N ILE A 105 -7.51 -13.11 -21.71
CA ILE A 105 -6.75 -14.05 -22.53
C ILE A 105 -5.33 -13.50 -22.72
N HIS A 106 -4.33 -14.35 -22.46
CA HIS A 106 -2.92 -14.04 -22.68
C HIS A 106 -2.66 -13.59 -24.13
N GLY A 107 -1.85 -12.54 -24.30
CA GLY A 107 -1.53 -11.98 -25.61
C GLY A 107 -2.64 -11.15 -26.28
N SER A 108 -3.81 -11.01 -25.66
CA SER A 108 -4.88 -10.12 -26.16
C SER A 108 -4.73 -8.70 -25.60
N SER A 109 -4.91 -7.69 -26.46
CA SER A 109 -5.03 -6.31 -26.00
C SER A 109 -6.38 -6.12 -25.33
N VAL A 110 -6.38 -5.86 -24.02
CA VAL A 110 -7.59 -5.61 -23.24
C VAL A 110 -8.18 -4.25 -23.61
N GLY A 111 -9.51 -4.18 -23.77
CA GLY A 111 -10.20 -2.93 -24.08
C GLY A 111 -10.15 -1.91 -22.93
N PHE A 112 -10.45 -0.64 -23.26
CA PHE A 112 -10.45 0.48 -22.32
C PHE A 112 -11.32 0.23 -21.08
N TYR A 113 -12.59 -0.15 -21.27
CA TYR A 113 -13.54 -0.22 -20.17
C TYR A 113 -13.24 -1.38 -19.23
N GLN A 114 -12.75 -2.50 -19.78
CA GLN A 114 -12.31 -3.64 -19.00
C GLN A 114 -11.07 -3.29 -18.18
N THR A 115 -10.10 -2.60 -18.77
CA THR A 115 -8.89 -2.11 -18.08
C THR A 115 -9.27 -1.15 -16.95
N PHE A 116 -10.17 -0.20 -17.21
CA PHE A 116 -10.66 0.72 -16.19
C PHE A 116 -11.38 0.00 -15.05
N ALA A 117 -12.32 -0.89 -15.35
CA ALA A 117 -13.04 -1.65 -14.32
C ALA A 117 -12.08 -2.50 -13.49
N PHE A 118 -11.10 -3.13 -14.13
CA PHE A 118 -10.09 -3.94 -13.45
C PHE A 118 -9.25 -3.10 -12.47
N ILE A 119 -8.67 -1.99 -12.94
CA ILE A 119 -7.87 -1.08 -12.11
C ILE A 119 -8.74 -0.53 -10.97
N PHE A 120 -9.94 -0.03 -11.28
CA PHE A 120 -10.81 0.58 -10.30
C PHE A 120 -11.19 -0.41 -9.20
N LEU A 121 -11.60 -1.64 -9.55
CA LEU A 121 -12.03 -2.64 -8.56
C LEU A 121 -10.88 -3.21 -7.74
N THR A 122 -9.72 -3.44 -8.35
CA THR A 122 -8.56 -4.02 -7.65
C THR A 122 -7.87 -3.01 -6.71
N THR A 123 -7.88 -1.72 -7.05
CA THR A 123 -7.31 -0.65 -6.19
C THR A 123 -8.26 -0.16 -5.10
N ALA A 124 -9.57 -0.34 -5.29
CA ALA A 124 -10.61 0.16 -4.37
C ALA A 124 -10.38 -0.19 -2.89
N PRO A 125 -10.10 -1.45 -2.50
CA PRO A 125 -9.96 -1.80 -1.09
C PRO A 125 -8.85 -1.01 -0.38
N TYR A 126 -7.72 -0.77 -1.06
CA TYR A 126 -6.59 -0.06 -0.49
C TYR A 126 -6.80 1.46 -0.50
N ALA A 127 -7.16 2.02 -1.66
CA ALA A 127 -7.27 3.47 -1.83
C ALA A 127 -8.40 4.07 -0.99
N LEU A 128 -9.54 3.38 -0.88
CA LEU A 128 -10.63 3.77 0.03
C LEU A 128 -10.15 3.80 1.49
N LEU A 129 -9.38 2.79 1.90
CA LEU A 129 -8.92 2.65 3.27
C LEU A 129 -7.87 3.72 3.64
N ILE A 130 -6.90 3.97 2.76
CA ILE A 130 -5.93 5.06 2.94
C ILE A 130 -6.65 6.41 3.05
N GLY A 131 -7.59 6.68 2.14
CA GLY A 131 -8.39 7.91 2.17
C GLY A 131 -9.21 8.06 3.47
N PHE A 132 -9.61 6.95 4.08
CA PHE A 132 -10.32 6.94 5.36
C PHE A 132 -9.39 7.20 6.57
N VAL A 133 -8.22 6.57 6.59
CA VAL A 133 -7.31 6.53 7.76
C VAL A 133 -6.76 7.91 8.12
N LEU A 134 -6.42 8.74 7.14
CA LEU A 134 -5.84 10.07 7.38
C LEU A 134 -6.80 11.01 8.17
N PRO A 135 -8.02 11.33 7.67
CA PRO A 135 -8.96 12.14 8.43
C PRO A 135 -9.41 11.45 9.73
N TYR A 136 -9.50 10.13 9.76
CA TYR A 136 -9.78 9.40 11.01
C TYR A 136 -8.69 9.63 12.08
N SER A 137 -7.42 9.65 11.67
CA SER A 137 -6.29 9.97 12.55
C SER A 137 -6.40 11.37 13.16
N LEU A 138 -6.89 12.35 12.41
CA LEU A 138 -7.15 13.69 12.91
C LEU A 138 -8.24 13.69 13.99
N PHE A 139 -9.34 12.96 13.76
CA PHE A 139 -10.41 12.86 14.74
C PHE A 139 -9.93 12.18 16.03
N VAL A 140 -9.14 11.11 15.93
CA VAL A 140 -8.51 10.46 17.09
C VAL A 140 -7.57 11.41 17.82
N LEU A 141 -6.71 12.16 17.12
CA LEU A 141 -5.84 13.16 17.75
C LEU A 141 -6.63 14.22 18.51
N ARG A 142 -7.75 14.69 17.96
CA ARG A 142 -8.60 15.71 18.58
C ARG A 142 -9.31 15.24 19.84
N THR A 143 -9.42 13.94 20.08
CA THR A 143 -9.91 13.43 21.38
C THR A 143 -8.98 13.78 22.54
N SER A 144 -7.66 13.80 22.29
CA SER A 144 -6.63 14.09 23.29
C SER A 144 -6.11 15.53 23.21
N SER A 145 -6.25 16.18 22.05
CA SER A 145 -5.83 17.56 21.79
C SER A 145 -6.84 18.26 20.89
N PRO A 146 -7.93 18.83 21.46
CA PRO A 146 -9.05 19.38 20.69
C PRO A 146 -8.65 20.43 19.66
N ASP A 147 -7.66 21.27 19.99
CA ASP A 147 -7.18 22.36 19.13
C ASP A 147 -6.12 21.92 18.11
N TYR A 148 -5.92 20.60 17.89
CA TYR A 148 -4.92 20.14 16.93
C TYR A 148 -5.24 20.63 15.50
N PRO A 149 -4.34 21.41 14.87
CA PRO A 149 -4.58 21.98 13.55
C PRO A 149 -4.66 20.89 12.49
N GLY A 150 -5.68 20.96 11.63
CA GLY A 150 -5.79 20.05 10.49
C GLY A 150 -4.59 20.17 9.54
N SER A 151 -4.05 21.38 9.36
CA SER A 151 -2.84 21.62 8.55
C SER A 151 -1.64 20.77 8.98
N ASN A 152 -1.46 20.56 10.29
CA ASN A 152 -0.30 19.84 10.80
C ASN A 152 -0.38 18.35 10.49
N ILE A 153 -1.58 17.76 10.41
CA ILE A 153 -1.71 16.35 10.01
C ILE A 153 -1.35 16.17 8.55
N TYR A 154 -1.78 17.08 7.67
CA TYR A 154 -1.44 17.05 6.26
C TYR A 154 0.05 17.30 6.02
N ILE A 155 0.70 18.17 6.79
CA ILE A 155 2.17 18.33 6.71
C ILE A 155 2.86 17.03 7.12
N THR A 156 2.39 16.38 8.19
CA THR A 156 2.97 15.12 8.68
C THR A 156 2.80 13.99 7.67
N ASP A 157 1.64 13.91 7.03
CA ASP A 157 1.33 12.95 5.97
C ASP A 157 2.20 13.15 4.73
N ASN A 158 2.29 14.39 4.23
CA ASN A 158 3.16 14.75 3.11
C ASN A 158 4.64 14.44 3.37
N LEU A 159 5.12 14.58 4.62
CA LEU A 159 6.48 14.16 4.98
C LEU A 159 6.66 12.65 4.82
N GLY A 160 5.66 11.86 5.20
CA GLY A 160 5.60 10.43 4.95
C GLY A 160 5.62 10.11 3.45
N ASP A 161 4.80 10.81 2.66
CA ASP A 161 4.72 10.61 1.21
C ASP A 161 6.05 10.90 0.51
N ILE A 162 6.70 12.03 0.83
CA ILE A 162 8.01 12.39 0.29
C ILE A 162 9.06 11.35 0.71
N ALA A 163 9.04 10.92 1.97
CA ALA A 163 9.97 9.91 2.47
C ALA A 163 9.74 8.55 1.78
N GLY A 164 8.49 8.15 1.55
CA GLY A 164 8.13 6.92 0.84
C GLY A 164 8.55 6.95 -0.63
N GLY A 165 8.29 8.07 -1.32
CA GLY A 165 8.72 8.28 -2.70
C GLY A 165 10.24 8.25 -2.84
N ALA A 166 10.97 8.90 -1.93
CA ALA A 166 12.43 8.87 -1.90
C ALA A 166 12.97 7.47 -1.57
N LEU A 167 12.42 6.81 -0.55
CA LEU A 167 12.76 5.44 -0.16
C LEU A 167 12.58 4.48 -1.33
N PHE A 168 11.46 4.58 -2.05
CA PHE A 168 11.21 3.76 -3.22
C PHE A 168 12.21 4.05 -4.35
N SER A 169 12.31 5.32 -4.74
CA SER A 169 13.02 5.74 -5.95
C SER A 169 14.53 5.61 -5.85
N PHE A 170 15.11 5.72 -4.65
CA PHE A 170 16.56 5.68 -4.45
C PHE A 170 17.07 4.38 -3.82
N PHE A 171 16.21 3.57 -3.22
CA PHE A 171 16.64 2.37 -2.50
C PHE A 171 15.82 1.14 -2.89
N LEU A 172 14.51 1.10 -2.62
CA LEU A 172 13.75 -0.15 -2.75
C LEU A 172 13.78 -0.72 -4.18
N VAL A 173 13.62 0.16 -5.18
CA VAL A 173 13.57 -0.24 -6.59
C VAL A 173 14.86 -0.89 -7.12
N TYR A 174 16.01 -0.68 -6.44
CA TYR A 174 17.30 -1.21 -6.89
C TYR A 174 17.66 -2.56 -6.28
N PHE A 175 17.16 -2.85 -5.09
CA PHE A 175 17.67 -3.96 -4.27
C PHE A 175 16.62 -5.01 -3.93
N PHE A 176 15.33 -4.70 -4.07
CA PHE A 176 14.26 -5.54 -3.55
C PHE A 176 13.18 -5.80 -4.59
N SER A 177 12.59 -6.98 -4.52
CA SER A 177 11.40 -7.33 -5.31
C SER A 177 10.18 -6.50 -4.88
N PRO A 178 9.09 -6.46 -5.66
CA PRO A 178 7.84 -5.80 -5.29
C PRO A 178 7.32 -6.18 -3.90
N LEU A 179 7.18 -7.47 -3.57
CA LEU A 179 6.63 -7.87 -2.27
C LEU A 179 7.63 -7.68 -1.12
N GLN A 180 8.94 -7.78 -1.38
CA GLN A 180 9.96 -7.38 -0.41
C GLN A 180 9.90 -5.88 -0.10
N SER A 181 9.72 -5.05 -1.13
CA SER A 181 9.57 -3.59 -1.00
C SER A 181 8.34 -3.22 -0.19
N VAL A 182 7.21 -3.92 -0.41
CA VAL A 182 6.00 -3.79 0.42
C VAL A 182 6.29 -4.15 1.88
N LEU A 183 6.98 -5.26 2.15
CA LEU A 183 7.29 -5.64 3.53
C LEU A 183 8.15 -4.57 4.21
N LEU A 184 9.22 -4.12 3.56
CA LEU A 184 10.16 -3.14 4.12
C LEU A 184 9.51 -1.79 4.40
N SER A 185 8.67 -1.28 3.49
CA SER A 185 7.95 -0.02 3.73
C SER A 185 6.92 -0.16 4.87
N ASN A 186 6.27 -1.32 4.98
CA ASN A 186 5.29 -1.58 6.03
C ASN A 186 5.89 -1.86 7.41
N LEU A 187 7.21 -2.12 7.53
CA LEU A 187 7.87 -2.23 8.84
C LEU A 187 7.68 -0.97 9.68
N PHE A 188 7.75 0.22 9.07
CA PHE A 188 7.51 1.49 9.76
C PHE A 188 6.08 1.59 10.28
N LEU A 189 5.10 1.12 9.48
CA LEU A 189 3.69 1.16 9.84
C LEU A 189 3.36 0.13 10.94
N LEU A 190 3.93 -1.08 10.84
CA LEU A 190 3.80 -2.12 11.85
C LEU A 190 4.40 -1.69 13.19
N ALA A 191 5.59 -1.09 13.18
CA ALA A 191 6.24 -0.58 14.40
C ALA A 191 5.44 0.55 15.06
N SER A 192 4.96 1.51 14.25
CA SER A 192 4.14 2.63 14.74
C SER A 192 2.80 2.14 15.28
N THR A 193 2.18 1.17 14.59
CA THR A 193 0.90 0.59 15.01
C THR A 193 1.04 -0.28 16.26
N TYR A 194 2.14 -1.02 16.41
CA TYR A 194 2.49 -1.73 17.64
C TYR A 194 2.53 -0.78 18.84
N TYR A 195 3.21 0.36 18.69
CA TYR A 195 3.28 1.39 19.73
C TYR A 195 1.90 1.98 20.03
N LEU A 196 1.08 2.25 19.00
CA LEU A 196 -0.29 2.72 19.15
C LEU A 196 -1.18 1.73 19.92
N LEU A 197 -1.11 0.43 19.61
CA LEU A 197 -1.85 -0.61 20.34
C LEU A 197 -1.47 -0.65 21.81
N LYS A 198 -0.16 -0.60 22.11
CA LYS A 198 0.34 -0.59 23.50
C LYS A 198 -0.14 0.66 24.25
N SER A 199 -0.08 1.83 23.61
CA SER A 199 -0.57 3.08 24.20
C SER A 199 -2.09 3.11 24.43
N SER A 200 -2.84 2.34 23.64
CA SER A 200 -4.30 2.19 23.76
C SER A 200 -4.73 1.18 24.85
N GLY A 201 -3.78 0.64 25.63
CA GLY A 201 -4.05 -0.28 26.72
C GLY A 201 -4.19 -1.75 26.31
N VAL A 202 -3.91 -2.09 25.05
CA VAL A 202 -3.90 -3.50 24.61
C VAL A 202 -2.72 -4.21 25.25
N ARG A 203 -2.97 -5.41 25.82
CA ARG A 203 -1.88 -6.22 26.42
C ARG A 203 -0.83 -6.53 25.37
N GLN A 204 0.44 -6.47 25.77
CA GLN A 204 1.59 -6.68 24.90
C GLN A 204 1.50 -7.96 24.05
N VAL A 205 0.99 -9.06 24.63
CA VAL A 205 0.81 -10.34 23.92
C VAL A 205 -0.15 -10.19 22.73
N PHE A 206 -1.28 -9.49 22.89
CA PHE A 206 -2.22 -9.26 21.79
C PHE A 206 -1.66 -8.28 20.76
N SER A 207 -0.92 -7.25 21.18
CA SER A 207 -0.25 -6.33 20.26
C SER A 207 0.77 -7.07 19.37
N LEU A 208 1.56 -7.98 19.96
CA LEU A 208 2.50 -8.84 19.24
C LEU A 208 1.78 -9.85 18.34
N LEU A 209 0.67 -10.43 18.78
CA LEU A 209 -0.12 -11.34 17.94
C LEU A 209 -0.67 -10.63 16.70
N TYR A 210 -1.31 -9.47 16.86
CA TYR A 210 -1.90 -8.76 15.73
C TYR A 210 -0.85 -8.29 14.72
N THR A 211 0.25 -7.70 15.19
CA THR A 211 1.35 -7.28 14.32
C THR A 211 2.11 -8.47 13.71
N GLY A 212 2.26 -9.57 14.47
CA GLY A 212 2.86 -10.81 14.01
C GLY A 212 2.04 -11.50 12.92
N ILE A 213 0.71 -11.51 13.02
CA ILE A 213 -0.17 -12.04 11.97
C ILE A 213 0.01 -11.27 10.68
N VAL A 214 -0.02 -9.92 10.72
CA VAL A 214 0.17 -9.11 9.50
C VAL A 214 1.58 -9.30 8.93
N THR A 215 2.60 -9.38 9.79
CA THR A 215 3.97 -9.69 9.35
C THR A 215 4.04 -11.05 8.66
N ALA A 216 3.36 -12.07 9.19
CA ALA A 216 3.30 -13.38 8.57
C ALA A 216 2.61 -13.34 7.20
N VAL A 217 1.53 -12.56 7.05
CA VAL A 217 0.88 -12.34 5.74
C VAL A 217 1.86 -11.72 4.73
N LEU A 218 2.64 -10.71 5.14
CA LEU A 218 3.63 -10.08 4.26
C LEU A 218 4.76 -11.04 3.87
N VAL A 219 5.26 -11.84 4.82
CA VAL A 219 6.29 -12.86 4.53
C VAL A 219 5.74 -13.95 3.62
N LEU A 220 4.52 -14.42 3.85
CA LEU A 220 3.86 -15.38 2.96
C LEU A 220 3.71 -14.82 1.55
N GLY A 221 3.41 -13.54 1.41
CA GLY A 221 3.40 -12.85 0.13
C GLY A 221 4.72 -13.03 -0.63
N ILE A 222 5.84 -12.71 0.02
CA ILE A 222 7.19 -12.88 -0.56
C ILE A 222 7.44 -14.33 -0.99
N LEU A 223 7.06 -15.30 -0.16
CA LEU A 223 7.27 -16.73 -0.46
C LEU A 223 6.46 -17.23 -1.66
N VAL A 224 5.35 -16.56 -1.98
CA VAL A 224 4.47 -16.92 -3.10
C VAL A 224 4.77 -16.07 -4.34
N GLU A 225 5.61 -15.03 -4.23
CA GLU A 225 5.88 -14.08 -5.31
C GLU A 225 6.27 -14.76 -6.63
N GLU A 226 7.28 -15.64 -6.61
CA GLU A 226 7.73 -16.35 -7.81
C GLU A 226 6.64 -17.27 -8.39
N LYS A 227 5.76 -17.82 -7.54
CA LYS A 227 4.67 -18.68 -7.98
C LYS A 227 3.57 -17.90 -8.70
N THR A 228 3.31 -16.66 -8.27
CA THR A 228 2.34 -15.77 -8.95
C THR A 228 2.82 -15.29 -10.32
N LEU A 229 4.09 -15.52 -10.65
CA LEU A 229 4.70 -15.16 -11.94
C LEU A 229 4.99 -16.38 -12.80
N ALA A 230 4.63 -17.59 -12.35
CA ALA A 230 4.85 -18.79 -13.12
C ALA A 230 3.93 -18.78 -14.36
N PRO A 231 4.48 -18.93 -15.58
CA PRO A 231 3.66 -18.93 -16.78
C PRO A 231 2.69 -20.12 -16.81
N PRO A 232 1.53 -19.99 -17.50
CA PRO A 232 0.58 -21.08 -17.66
C PRO A 232 1.17 -22.32 -18.36
N GLU A 233 2.13 -22.10 -19.26
CA GLU A 233 2.86 -23.14 -19.98
C GLU A 233 4.37 -22.91 -19.86
N GLY A 234 5.12 -23.95 -19.51
CA GLY A 234 6.58 -23.89 -19.34
C GLY A 234 7.05 -23.68 -17.91
N LYS A 235 8.30 -23.21 -17.76
CA LYS A 235 8.93 -22.89 -16.46
C LYS A 235 9.53 -21.49 -16.47
N LEU A 236 9.34 -20.75 -15.40
CA LEU A 236 10.07 -19.51 -15.14
C LEU A 236 11.52 -19.88 -14.77
N VAL A 237 12.46 -19.60 -15.66
CA VAL A 237 13.89 -19.92 -15.46
C VAL A 237 14.64 -18.75 -14.83
N TYR A 238 14.22 -17.53 -15.12
CA TYR A 238 14.84 -16.33 -14.59
C TYR A 238 13.78 -15.23 -14.41
N TYR A 239 13.86 -14.54 -13.28
CA TYR A 239 13.04 -13.39 -12.94
C TYR A 239 13.92 -12.32 -12.31
N ASN A 240 13.86 -11.11 -12.85
CA ASN A 240 14.51 -9.95 -12.26
C ASN A 240 13.66 -8.69 -12.45
N GLU A 241 13.44 -7.95 -11.36
CA GLU A 241 12.79 -6.64 -11.39
C GLU A 241 13.86 -5.55 -11.46
N SER A 242 13.92 -4.86 -12.60
CA SER A 242 14.84 -3.75 -12.81
C SER A 242 14.13 -2.42 -12.69
N LYS A 243 14.86 -1.31 -12.57
CA LYS A 243 14.24 0.02 -12.56
C LYS A 243 13.48 0.37 -13.85
N TYR A 244 13.84 -0.27 -14.97
CA TYR A 244 13.23 -0.02 -16.28
C TYR A 244 11.93 -0.79 -16.39
N GLY A 245 12.00 -2.09 -16.15
CA GLY A 245 10.82 -2.93 -16.02
C GLY A 245 11.20 -4.36 -15.64
N ARG A 246 10.23 -5.26 -15.78
CA ARG A 246 10.37 -6.65 -15.40
C ARG A 246 11.00 -7.46 -16.52
N ILE A 247 11.98 -8.29 -16.18
CA ILE A 247 12.63 -9.21 -17.11
C ILE A 247 12.34 -10.64 -16.66
N GLU A 248 11.69 -11.41 -17.53
CA GLU A 248 11.37 -12.82 -17.32
C GLU A 248 11.94 -13.67 -18.46
N ILE A 249 12.48 -14.84 -18.12
CA ILE A 249 12.87 -15.86 -19.10
C ILE A 249 12.03 -17.09 -18.86
N HIS A 250 11.17 -17.39 -19.83
CA HIS A 250 10.30 -18.56 -19.81
C HIS A 250 10.93 -19.65 -20.68
N GLN A 251 10.96 -20.88 -20.16
CA GLN A 251 11.39 -22.05 -20.91
C GLN A 251 10.18 -22.93 -21.22
N ASP A 252 9.89 -23.10 -22.50
CA ASP A 252 9.02 -24.17 -22.98
C ASP A 252 9.85 -25.17 -23.79
N ARG A 253 9.96 -26.39 -23.26
CA ARG A 253 10.82 -27.47 -23.79
C ARG A 253 12.28 -27.00 -23.98
N GLU A 254 12.76 -26.86 -25.21
CA GLU A 254 14.12 -26.39 -25.54
C GLU A 254 14.16 -24.91 -25.93
N GLN A 255 13.02 -24.22 -26.01
CA GLN A 255 12.95 -22.81 -26.37
C GLN A 255 12.95 -21.94 -25.12
N PHE A 256 13.79 -20.89 -25.15
CA PHE A 256 13.83 -19.85 -24.15
C PHE A 256 13.24 -18.57 -24.76
N THR A 257 12.17 -18.08 -24.15
CA THR A 257 11.51 -16.83 -24.53
C THR A 257 11.88 -15.76 -23.51
N LEU A 258 12.52 -14.68 -23.98
CA LEU A 258 12.78 -13.50 -23.18
C LEU A 258 11.56 -12.57 -23.25
N ILE A 259 10.96 -12.30 -22.11
CA ILE A 259 9.89 -11.32 -21.95
C ILE A 259 10.47 -10.15 -21.17
N GLY A 260 10.57 -9.00 -21.83
CA GLY A 260 10.92 -7.74 -21.20
C GLY A 260 9.74 -6.81 -21.29
N ASP A 261 9.13 -6.50 -20.16
CA ASP A 261 8.26 -5.34 -20.05
C ASP A 261 9.19 -4.13 -19.86
N GLY A 262 9.10 -3.18 -20.81
CA GLY A 262 10.08 -2.11 -21.07
C GLY A 262 10.64 -1.40 -19.86
#